data_AF-A0A835JHV0-F1
#
_entry.id   AF-A0A835JHV0-F1
#
_cell.length_a   1.000
_cell.length_b   1.000
_cell.length_c   1.000
_cell.angle_alpha   90.00
_cell.angle_beta   90.00
_cell.angle_gamma   90.00
#
_symmetry.space_group_name_H-M   'P 1'
#
loop_
_entity.id
_entity.type
_entity.pdbx_description
1 polymer ?
#
loop_
_entity_poly.entity_id
_entity_poly.type
_entity_poly.pdbx_seq_one_letter_code
_entity_poly.pdbx_strand_id
1 'polypeptide(L)'
;MENAGAALIREVASKTNDSADEEQAASEIAILKSRGSASDTRLAAAHEQMRSAEEDAAEWKRKYDIAVRKTKAALEKAANVQERTNKETQLREDALREEFSSHLVVKEDEIKEKNRRIEYAEQCLTTLNLELKAADSKMQSYGTEISSLKLEIKVLVEKLETANAKAQSYDKEVRILEQEKIHLEQRYQSEFERFSEVQERCNCSEKECKRAMELADRARADAISAQKEKSEFQKLEIERLAQFARVQRHVESLYSDWDLLPPKTIKDPEAKKPKDWDDKEYIPDPEDKKPEGYEDITKKILDPDAKKPEDWDDEEDGEWTAPTISNPKYKGPWKPKKIKNPNYQVKWVSKTKLNLDYGSGSLDENMLVPGDVAVPKAVAFTGVWEWKKFRSENKGKLVFGDFNYPENGENLLGTAEHQKIDLFSTSEEPKEVFWLPISSSWYEAANEELKDLQLKECHSGTCLPGTPKVVFGSKASTSDFYVKNKAYGDFLLQKFNASTADSASASVALTSLSNEKLFVVFQGVSNVAGGRSSNSGIKYIASYNAFLAATKFINSIPTPRHACE
;
A
#
# COMPACT_ATOMS: atom_id res chain seq x y z
N MET A 1 -109.26 -87.11 -133.96
CA MET A 1 -109.61 -87.60 -135.31
C MET A 1 -111.14 -87.49 -135.39
N GLU A 2 -111.74 -86.70 -136.29
CA GLU A 2 -111.67 -86.87 -137.76
C GLU A 2 -111.86 -88.35 -138.10
N ASN A 3 -112.81 -88.80 -138.91
CA ASN A 3 -113.69 -88.14 -139.86
C ASN A 3 -114.69 -89.25 -140.27
N ALA A 4 -115.32 -89.13 -141.45
CA ALA A 4 -116.00 -90.18 -142.22
C ALA A 4 -115.63 -91.66 -141.90
N GLY A 5 -116.56 -92.60 -141.98
CA GLY A 5 -117.90 -92.58 -142.57
C GLY A 5 -118.31 -94.03 -142.88
N ALA A 6 -119.13 -94.29 -143.91
CA ALA A 6 -119.23 -95.54 -144.67
C ALA A 6 -120.44 -95.47 -145.63
N ALA A 7 -120.61 -96.48 -146.51
CA ALA A 7 -121.55 -96.45 -147.63
C ALA A 7 -122.30 -97.79 -147.83
N LEU A 8 -123.53 -97.72 -148.37
CA LEU A 8 -124.23 -98.75 -149.21
C LEU A 8 -124.67 -100.08 -148.50
N ILE A 9 -125.78 -100.80 -148.79
CA ILE A 9 -126.91 -100.76 -149.78
C ILE A 9 -128.15 -101.53 -149.21
N ARG A 10 -129.37 -101.20 -149.67
CA ARG A 10 -130.62 -102.03 -149.67
C ARG A 10 -131.55 -101.51 -150.80
N GLU A 11 -132.56 -102.20 -151.35
CA GLU A 11 -133.00 -103.62 -151.39
C GLU A 11 -134.02 -103.77 -152.55
N VAL A 12 -134.13 -104.93 -153.21
CA VAL A 12 -135.38 -105.33 -153.93
C VAL A 12 -135.80 -106.77 -153.57
N ALA A 13 -136.96 -106.88 -152.89
CA ALA A 13 -137.83 -108.05 -152.71
C ALA A 13 -137.51 -109.16 -151.66
N SER A 14 -137.64 -108.80 -150.37
CA SER A 14 -138.53 -109.46 -149.37
C SER A 14 -138.14 -110.73 -148.54
N LYS A 15 -138.12 -110.49 -147.21
CA LYS A 15 -138.47 -111.33 -146.02
C LYS A 15 -137.44 -112.24 -145.28
N THR A 16 -137.30 -111.91 -143.98
CA THR A 16 -136.94 -112.67 -142.72
C THR A 16 -135.48 -112.97 -142.29
N ASN A 17 -135.04 -112.33 -141.18
CA ASN A 17 -133.98 -112.69 -140.17
C ASN A 17 -132.49 -112.65 -140.58
N ASP A 18 -131.54 -112.00 -139.88
CA ASP A 18 -131.47 -111.22 -138.60
C ASP A 18 -131.32 -112.01 -137.24
N SER A 19 -130.10 -112.07 -136.61
CA SER A 19 -129.83 -112.39 -135.15
C SER A 19 -128.37 -112.21 -134.58
N ALA A 20 -127.39 -111.62 -135.30
CA ALA A 20 -125.95 -111.78 -134.95
C ALA A 20 -125.23 -110.53 -134.38
N ASP A 21 -125.71 -109.31 -134.62
CA ASP A 21 -124.92 -108.09 -134.40
C ASP A 21 -125.00 -107.49 -132.97
N GLU A 22 -125.93 -107.94 -132.12
CA GLU A 22 -126.16 -107.35 -130.79
C GLU A 22 -125.10 -107.76 -129.74
N GLU A 23 -124.50 -108.95 -129.87
CA GLU A 23 -123.67 -109.54 -128.82
C GLU A 23 -122.27 -108.91 -128.74
N GLN A 24 -121.73 -108.43 -129.86
CA GLN A 24 -120.40 -107.81 -129.90
C GLN A 24 -120.38 -106.42 -129.22
N ALA A 25 -121.46 -105.63 -129.36
CA ALA A 25 -121.58 -104.31 -128.72
C ALA A 25 -121.64 -104.39 -127.19
N ALA A 26 -122.25 -105.44 -126.63
CA ALA A 26 -122.35 -105.64 -125.18
C ALA A 26 -120.98 -105.84 -124.52
N SER A 27 -120.05 -106.53 -125.19
CA SER A 27 -118.69 -106.78 -124.71
C SER A 27 -117.87 -105.50 -124.55
N GLU A 28 -117.86 -104.63 -125.57
CA GLU A 28 -117.10 -103.38 -125.53
C GLU A 28 -117.63 -102.41 -124.46
N ILE A 29 -118.96 -102.35 -124.28
CA ILE A 29 -119.60 -101.58 -123.21
C ILE A 29 -119.15 -102.08 -121.83
N ALA A 30 -119.06 -103.40 -121.61
CA ALA A 30 -118.58 -103.95 -120.34
C ALA A 30 -117.10 -103.61 -120.06
N ILE A 31 -116.24 -103.67 -121.09
CA ILE A 31 -114.82 -103.28 -120.98
C ILE A 31 -114.68 -101.79 -120.69
N LEU A 32 -115.41 -100.93 -121.39
CA LEU A 32 -115.41 -99.48 -121.13
C LEU A 32 -115.94 -99.14 -119.73
N LYS A 33 -116.99 -99.84 -119.27
CA LYS A 33 -117.55 -99.66 -117.92
C LYS A 33 -116.59 -100.11 -116.82
N SER A 34 -115.82 -101.19 -117.01
CA SER A 34 -114.78 -101.59 -116.06
C SER A 34 -113.57 -100.65 -116.07
N ARG A 35 -113.18 -100.12 -117.23
CA ARG A 35 -112.16 -99.05 -117.31
C ARG A 35 -112.62 -97.77 -116.64
N GLY A 36 -113.88 -97.39 -116.81
CA GLY A 36 -114.51 -96.25 -116.14
C GLY A 36 -114.48 -96.40 -114.62
N SER A 37 -114.96 -97.53 -114.08
CA SER A 37 -114.92 -97.77 -112.63
C SER A 37 -113.49 -97.81 -112.07
N ALA A 38 -112.51 -98.31 -112.84
CA ALA A 38 -111.11 -98.28 -112.45
C ALA A 38 -110.50 -96.86 -112.49
N SER A 39 -110.88 -96.01 -113.45
CA SER A 39 -110.49 -94.59 -113.45
C SER A 39 -111.15 -93.81 -112.32
N ASP A 40 -112.43 -94.07 -112.03
CA ASP A 40 -113.16 -93.41 -110.93
C ASP A 40 -112.58 -93.82 -109.56
N THR A 41 -112.19 -95.08 -109.40
CA THR A 41 -111.52 -95.56 -108.18
C THR A 41 -110.14 -94.90 -108.02
N ARG A 42 -109.37 -94.72 -109.10
CA ARG A 42 -108.10 -93.99 -109.08
C ARG A 42 -108.29 -92.51 -108.81
N LEU A 43 -109.34 -91.89 -109.37
CA LEU A 43 -109.71 -90.51 -109.12
C LEU A 43 -110.07 -90.31 -107.65
N ALA A 44 -110.91 -91.18 -107.07
CA ALA A 44 -111.26 -91.14 -105.66
C ALA A 44 -110.03 -91.31 -104.75
N ALA A 45 -109.12 -92.25 -105.05
CA ALA A 45 -107.88 -92.43 -104.30
C ALA A 45 -106.94 -91.22 -104.42
N ALA A 46 -106.85 -90.59 -105.59
CA ALA A 46 -106.06 -89.37 -105.79
C ALA A 46 -106.67 -88.16 -105.05
N HIS A 47 -108.00 -88.02 -105.08
CA HIS A 47 -108.72 -87.01 -104.29
C HIS A 47 -108.54 -87.23 -102.78
N GLU A 48 -108.49 -88.49 -102.32
CA GLU A 48 -108.26 -88.79 -100.91
C GLU A 48 -106.83 -88.48 -100.48
N GLN A 49 -105.83 -88.85 -101.28
CA GLN A 49 -104.44 -88.45 -101.04
C GLN A 49 -104.26 -86.92 -101.08
N MET A 50 -104.96 -86.24 -101.99
CA MET A 50 -104.97 -84.77 -102.05
C MET A 50 -105.57 -84.16 -100.77
N ARG A 51 -106.74 -84.64 -100.31
CA ARG A 51 -107.35 -84.18 -99.05
C ARG A 51 -106.47 -84.46 -97.84
N SER A 52 -105.89 -85.65 -97.73
CA SER A 52 -104.95 -85.99 -96.65
C SER A 52 -103.73 -85.06 -96.66
N ALA A 53 -103.18 -84.76 -97.84
CA ALA A 53 -102.06 -83.83 -97.97
C ALA A 53 -102.45 -82.37 -97.63
N GLU A 54 -103.67 -81.94 -97.96
CA GLU A 54 -104.20 -80.63 -97.55
C GLU A 54 -104.43 -80.55 -96.03
N GLU A 55 -104.94 -81.60 -95.41
CA GLU A 55 -105.15 -81.68 -93.96
C GLU A 55 -103.81 -81.70 -93.20
N ASP A 56 -102.85 -82.51 -93.64
CA ASP A 56 -101.48 -82.53 -93.11
C ASP A 56 -100.81 -81.16 -93.26
N ALA A 57 -100.92 -80.51 -94.43
CA ALA A 57 -100.39 -79.17 -94.65
C ALA A 57 -101.06 -78.13 -93.72
N ALA A 58 -102.38 -78.25 -93.49
CA ALA A 58 -103.12 -77.39 -92.57
C ALA A 58 -102.78 -77.67 -91.09
N GLU A 59 -102.40 -78.89 -90.72
CA GLU A 59 -101.91 -79.22 -89.38
C GLU A 59 -100.47 -78.73 -89.16
N TRP A 60 -99.57 -78.93 -90.14
CA TRP A 60 -98.21 -78.38 -90.13
C TRP A 60 -98.22 -76.85 -90.05
N LYS A 61 -99.10 -76.18 -90.80
CA LYS A 61 -99.30 -74.73 -90.69
C LYS A 61 -99.74 -74.32 -89.28
N ARG A 62 -100.73 -75.01 -88.69
CA ARG A 62 -101.16 -74.76 -87.29
C ARG A 62 -100.04 -74.98 -86.28
N LYS A 63 -99.25 -76.06 -86.41
CA LYS A 63 -98.08 -76.35 -85.57
C LYS A 63 -97.01 -75.26 -85.70
N TYR A 64 -96.73 -74.81 -86.92
CA TYR A 64 -95.81 -73.71 -87.20
C TYR A 64 -96.30 -72.39 -86.60
N ASP A 65 -97.57 -72.02 -86.78
CA ASP A 65 -98.18 -70.80 -86.21
C ASP A 65 -98.20 -70.82 -84.67
N ILE A 66 -98.31 -72.00 -84.05
CA ILE A 66 -98.16 -72.15 -82.59
C ILE A 66 -96.70 -72.01 -82.17
N ALA A 67 -95.75 -72.63 -82.90
CA ALA A 67 -94.33 -72.51 -82.63
C ALA A 67 -93.85 -71.06 -82.75
N VAL A 68 -94.20 -70.36 -83.83
CA VAL A 68 -93.89 -68.94 -84.05
C VAL A 68 -94.50 -68.03 -82.97
N ARG A 69 -95.73 -68.30 -82.52
CA ARG A 69 -96.31 -67.56 -81.39
C ARG A 69 -95.59 -67.84 -80.07
N LYS A 70 -95.20 -69.09 -79.79
CA LYS A 70 -94.44 -69.45 -78.59
C LYS A 70 -93.03 -68.83 -78.60
N THR A 71 -92.32 -68.87 -79.72
CA THR A 71 -91.00 -68.24 -79.84
C THR A 71 -91.10 -66.73 -79.75
N LYS A 72 -92.07 -66.09 -80.42
CA LYS A 72 -92.32 -64.64 -80.29
C LYS A 72 -92.60 -64.24 -78.84
N ALA A 73 -93.49 -64.95 -78.14
CA ALA A 73 -93.80 -64.67 -76.74
C ALA A 73 -92.62 -64.95 -75.78
N ALA A 74 -91.76 -65.93 -76.08
CA ALA A 74 -90.52 -66.16 -75.33
C ALA A 74 -89.49 -65.03 -75.56
N LEU A 75 -89.35 -64.57 -76.81
CA LEU A 75 -88.45 -63.48 -77.20
C LEU A 75 -88.91 -62.14 -76.61
N GLU A 76 -90.21 -61.87 -76.60
CA GLU A 76 -90.82 -60.71 -75.94
C GLU A 76 -90.64 -60.75 -74.41
N LYS A 77 -90.78 -61.92 -73.77
CA LYS A 77 -90.46 -62.08 -72.34
C LYS A 77 -88.96 -61.86 -72.07
N ALA A 78 -88.08 -62.39 -72.92
CA ALA A 78 -86.63 -62.18 -72.79
C ALA A 78 -86.27 -60.70 -72.96
N ALA A 79 -86.87 -60.00 -73.92
CA ALA A 79 -86.69 -58.55 -74.11
C ALA A 79 -87.18 -57.75 -72.88
N ASN A 80 -88.35 -58.06 -72.34
CA ASN A 80 -88.88 -57.41 -71.13
C ASN A 80 -88.02 -57.68 -69.88
N VAL A 81 -87.44 -58.88 -69.75
CA VAL A 81 -86.49 -59.20 -68.68
C VAL A 81 -85.20 -58.41 -68.86
N GLN A 82 -84.65 -58.39 -70.09
CA GLN A 82 -83.45 -57.60 -70.41
C GLN A 82 -83.66 -56.11 -70.17
N GLU A 83 -84.81 -55.56 -70.51
CA GLU A 83 -85.14 -54.15 -70.26
C GLU A 83 -85.22 -53.84 -68.75
N ARG A 84 -85.80 -54.75 -67.94
CA ARG A 84 -85.81 -54.62 -66.47
C ARG A 84 -84.42 -54.70 -65.88
N THR A 85 -83.61 -55.67 -66.30
CA THR A 85 -82.22 -55.78 -65.82
C THR A 85 -81.40 -54.55 -66.22
N ASN A 86 -81.58 -54.03 -67.44
CA ASN A 86 -80.92 -52.80 -67.89
C ASN A 86 -81.35 -51.58 -67.07
N LYS A 87 -82.63 -51.48 -66.69
CA LYS A 87 -83.14 -50.42 -65.80
C LYS A 87 -82.60 -50.54 -64.39
N GLU A 88 -82.53 -51.75 -63.83
CA GLU A 88 -81.94 -52.00 -62.51
C GLU A 88 -80.43 -51.73 -62.49
N THR A 89 -79.68 -52.05 -63.55
CA THR A 89 -78.26 -51.67 -63.65
C THR A 89 -78.09 -50.16 -63.80
N GLN A 90 -78.92 -49.50 -64.61
CA GLN A 90 -78.87 -48.04 -64.77
C GLN A 90 -79.12 -47.33 -63.43
N LEU A 91 -80.16 -47.73 -62.67
CA LEU A 91 -80.44 -47.14 -61.36
C LEU A 91 -79.31 -47.35 -60.35
N ARG A 92 -78.61 -48.50 -60.40
CA ARG A 92 -77.42 -48.73 -59.55
C ARG A 92 -76.23 -47.88 -59.99
N GLU A 93 -76.00 -47.72 -61.29
CA GLU A 93 -74.97 -46.81 -61.80
C GLU A 93 -75.26 -45.36 -61.44
N ASP A 94 -76.51 -44.91 -61.59
CA ASP A 94 -76.93 -43.54 -61.27
C ASP A 94 -76.78 -43.25 -59.77
N ALA A 95 -77.19 -44.18 -58.90
CA ALA A 95 -77.00 -44.07 -57.45
C ALA A 95 -75.51 -44.02 -57.06
N LEU A 96 -74.67 -44.88 -57.63
CA LEU A 96 -73.23 -44.84 -57.40
C LEU A 96 -72.61 -43.53 -57.92
N ARG A 97 -73.04 -43.01 -59.08
CA ARG A 97 -72.59 -41.72 -59.63
C ARG A 97 -72.97 -40.57 -58.69
N GLU A 98 -74.16 -40.61 -58.09
CA GLU A 98 -74.60 -39.60 -57.10
C GLU A 98 -73.80 -39.69 -55.80
N GLU A 99 -73.55 -40.88 -55.26
CA GLU A 99 -72.67 -41.08 -54.09
C GLU A 99 -71.24 -40.59 -54.35
N PHE A 100 -70.65 -40.95 -55.49
CA PHE A 100 -69.34 -40.45 -55.90
C PHE A 100 -69.32 -38.92 -56.07
N SER A 101 -70.36 -38.34 -56.66
CA SER A 101 -70.50 -36.88 -56.81
C SER A 101 -70.56 -36.17 -55.45
N SER A 102 -71.38 -36.67 -54.53
CA SER A 102 -71.47 -36.16 -53.15
C SER A 102 -70.13 -36.24 -52.40
N HIS A 103 -69.44 -37.38 -52.50
CA HIS A 103 -68.12 -37.54 -51.88
C HIS A 103 -67.06 -36.62 -52.52
N LEU A 104 -67.10 -36.39 -53.84
CA LEU A 104 -66.22 -35.44 -54.52
C LEU A 104 -66.43 -34.01 -54.00
N VAL A 105 -67.68 -33.56 -53.83
CA VAL A 105 -67.97 -32.22 -53.26
C VAL A 105 -67.38 -32.07 -51.86
N VAL A 106 -67.55 -33.06 -50.98
CA VAL A 106 -66.96 -33.04 -49.62
C VAL A 106 -65.43 -32.97 -49.69
N LYS A 107 -64.78 -33.70 -50.59
CA LYS A 107 -63.32 -33.66 -50.77
C LYS A 107 -62.83 -32.36 -51.40
N GLU A 108 -63.59 -31.76 -52.29
CA GLU A 108 -63.30 -30.44 -52.86
C GLU A 108 -63.37 -29.34 -51.78
N ASP A 109 -64.32 -29.43 -50.85
CA ASP A 109 -64.40 -28.50 -49.71
C ASP A 109 -63.31 -28.75 -48.65
N GLU A 110 -62.94 -30.01 -48.37
CA GLU A 110 -61.74 -30.32 -47.58
C GLU A 110 -60.48 -29.72 -48.22
N ILE A 111 -60.31 -29.84 -49.54
CA ILE A 111 -59.17 -29.28 -50.28
C ILE A 111 -59.15 -27.75 -50.20
N LYS A 112 -60.30 -27.07 -50.42
CA LYS A 112 -60.41 -25.61 -50.28
C LYS A 112 -59.99 -25.14 -48.89
N GLU A 113 -60.41 -25.84 -47.84
CA GLU A 113 -60.05 -25.49 -46.47
C GLU A 113 -58.57 -25.74 -46.17
N LYS A 114 -57.98 -26.82 -46.68
CA LYS A 114 -56.53 -27.03 -46.58
C LYS A 114 -55.74 -25.95 -47.32
N ASN A 115 -56.19 -25.54 -48.51
CA ASN A 115 -55.55 -24.49 -49.29
C ASN A 115 -55.56 -23.14 -48.56
N ARG A 116 -56.70 -22.72 -47.97
CA ARG A 116 -56.77 -21.50 -47.13
C ARG A 116 -55.79 -21.54 -45.96
N ARG A 117 -55.64 -22.69 -45.31
CA ARG A 117 -54.71 -22.88 -44.19
C ARG A 117 -53.25 -22.85 -44.64
N ILE A 118 -52.95 -23.29 -45.87
CA ILE A 118 -51.63 -23.15 -46.49
C ILE A 118 -51.35 -21.68 -46.80
N GLU A 119 -52.25 -20.98 -47.50
CA GLU A 119 -52.09 -19.54 -47.81
C GLU A 119 -51.88 -18.70 -46.54
N TYR A 120 -52.63 -18.96 -45.48
CA TYR A 120 -52.45 -18.28 -44.19
C TYR A 120 -51.07 -18.56 -43.57
N ALA A 121 -50.61 -19.81 -43.60
CA ALA A 121 -49.28 -20.17 -43.09
C ALA A 121 -48.16 -19.52 -43.93
N GLU A 122 -48.32 -19.43 -45.25
CA GLU A 122 -47.39 -18.74 -46.16
C GLU A 122 -47.35 -17.23 -45.88
N GLN A 123 -48.50 -16.59 -45.62
CA GLN A 123 -48.55 -15.18 -45.20
C GLN A 123 -47.87 -14.95 -43.85
N CYS A 124 -48.05 -15.83 -42.87
CA CYS A 124 -47.30 -15.78 -41.60
C CYS A 124 -45.79 -15.95 -41.83
N LEU A 125 -45.37 -16.90 -42.67
CA LEU A 125 -43.96 -17.15 -42.99
C LEU A 125 -43.31 -15.98 -43.73
N THR A 126 -44.00 -15.34 -44.68
CA THR A 126 -43.47 -14.14 -45.36
C THR A 126 -43.31 -12.98 -44.38
N THR A 127 -44.25 -12.78 -43.46
CA THR A 127 -44.19 -11.74 -42.43
C THR A 127 -43.00 -11.96 -41.49
N LEU A 128 -42.86 -13.16 -40.92
CA LEU A 128 -41.74 -13.52 -40.03
C LEU A 128 -40.37 -13.43 -40.74
N ASN A 129 -40.29 -13.76 -42.03
CA ASN A 129 -39.07 -13.60 -42.81
C ASN A 129 -38.67 -12.13 -43.03
N LEU A 130 -39.64 -11.21 -43.13
CA LEU A 130 -39.36 -9.77 -43.22
C LEU A 130 -38.89 -9.22 -41.87
N GLU A 131 -39.53 -9.62 -40.76
CA GLU A 131 -39.11 -9.26 -39.41
C GLU A 131 -37.69 -9.78 -39.11
N LEU A 132 -37.38 -11.03 -39.48
CA LEU A 132 -36.06 -11.62 -39.32
C LEU A 132 -34.99 -10.86 -40.11
N LYS A 133 -35.26 -10.49 -41.37
CA LYS A 133 -34.34 -9.66 -42.17
C LYS A 133 -34.14 -8.26 -41.58
N ALA A 134 -35.18 -7.65 -41.02
CA ALA A 134 -35.08 -6.36 -40.34
C ALA A 134 -34.29 -6.45 -39.03
N ALA A 135 -34.43 -7.54 -38.28
CA ALA A 135 -33.64 -7.81 -37.08
C ALA A 135 -32.15 -8.06 -37.42
N ASP A 136 -31.86 -8.88 -38.44
CA ASP A 136 -30.50 -9.15 -38.90
C ASP A 136 -29.81 -7.87 -39.40
N SER A 137 -30.51 -7.03 -40.16
CA SER A 137 -30.01 -5.72 -40.60
C SER A 137 -29.62 -4.80 -39.42
N LYS A 138 -30.40 -4.81 -38.33
CA LYS A 138 -30.07 -4.07 -37.08
C LYS A 138 -28.89 -4.69 -36.33
N MET A 139 -28.78 -6.02 -36.30
CA MET A 139 -27.62 -6.69 -35.69
C MET A 139 -26.33 -6.35 -36.45
N GLN A 140 -26.39 -6.25 -37.78
CA GLN A 140 -25.26 -5.82 -38.60
C GLN A 140 -24.86 -4.37 -38.30
N SER A 141 -25.81 -3.43 -38.14
CA SER A 141 -25.48 -2.05 -37.76
C SER A 141 -24.85 -1.96 -36.37
N TYR A 142 -25.40 -2.65 -35.37
CA TYR A 142 -24.77 -2.73 -34.04
C TYR A 142 -23.38 -3.39 -34.09
N GLY A 143 -23.17 -4.37 -34.98
CA GLY A 143 -21.85 -4.96 -35.23
C GLY A 143 -20.81 -3.96 -35.75
N THR A 144 -21.22 -3.03 -36.63
CA THR A 144 -20.34 -1.95 -37.10
C THR A 144 -20.05 -0.90 -36.02
N GLU A 145 -21.06 -0.51 -35.24
CA GLU A 145 -20.89 0.41 -34.09
C GLU A 145 -19.94 -0.16 -33.03
N ILE A 146 -20.11 -1.43 -32.64
CA ILE A 146 -19.23 -2.14 -31.71
C ILE A 146 -17.80 -2.21 -32.26
N SER A 147 -17.63 -2.38 -33.56
CA SER A 147 -16.31 -2.42 -34.21
C SER A 147 -15.63 -1.05 -34.20
N SER A 148 -16.39 0.03 -34.41
CA SER A 148 -15.92 1.42 -34.28
C SER A 148 -15.48 1.74 -32.85
N LEU A 149 -16.32 1.43 -31.86
CA LEU A 149 -16.03 1.65 -30.44
C LEU A 149 -14.81 0.84 -29.97
N LYS A 150 -14.63 -0.40 -30.44
CA LYS A 150 -13.41 -1.19 -30.16
C LYS A 150 -12.15 -0.51 -30.70
N LEU A 151 -12.21 0.12 -31.86
CA LEU A 151 -11.08 0.85 -32.43
C LEU A 151 -10.76 2.12 -31.61
N GLU A 152 -11.78 2.86 -31.19
CA GLU A 152 -11.61 4.05 -30.34
C GLU A 152 -11.01 3.68 -28.96
N ILE A 153 -11.52 2.62 -28.32
CA ILE A 153 -10.96 2.08 -27.08
C ILE A 153 -9.47 1.72 -27.27
N LYS A 154 -9.10 1.08 -28.39
CA LYS A 154 -7.69 0.74 -28.67
C LYS A 154 -6.81 1.99 -28.74
N VAL A 155 -7.25 3.03 -29.44
CA VAL A 155 -6.52 4.32 -29.54
C VAL A 155 -6.40 5.00 -28.17
N LEU A 156 -7.42 4.90 -27.32
CA LEU A 156 -7.36 5.44 -25.96
C LEU A 156 -6.40 4.65 -25.06
N VAL A 157 -6.31 3.32 -25.21
CA VAL A 157 -5.32 2.49 -24.51
C VAL A 157 -3.89 2.86 -24.93
N GLU A 158 -3.61 2.98 -26.22
CA GLU A 158 -2.28 3.40 -26.73
C GLU A 158 -1.89 4.81 -26.24
N LYS A 159 -2.86 5.73 -26.14
CA LYS A 159 -2.65 7.06 -25.52
C LYS A 159 -2.36 6.97 -24.03
N LEU A 160 -3.05 6.08 -23.30
CA LEU A 160 -2.83 5.87 -21.87
C LEU A 160 -1.43 5.27 -21.61
N GLU A 161 -1.01 4.29 -22.40
CA GLU A 161 0.32 3.67 -22.32
C GLU A 161 1.44 4.67 -22.59
N THR A 162 1.31 5.51 -23.63
CA THR A 162 2.30 6.56 -23.93
C THR A 162 2.33 7.68 -22.87
N ALA A 163 1.20 8.02 -22.26
CA ALA A 163 1.16 8.94 -21.12
C ALA A 163 1.80 8.33 -19.86
N ASN A 164 1.54 7.05 -19.57
CA ASN A 164 2.14 6.33 -18.44
C ASN A 164 3.67 6.20 -18.60
N ALA A 165 4.16 5.91 -19.81
CA ALA A 165 5.60 5.88 -20.09
C ALA A 165 6.28 7.24 -19.81
N LYS A 166 5.61 8.36 -20.16
CA LYS A 166 6.10 9.72 -19.83
C LYS A 166 6.07 10.01 -18.33
N ALA A 167 5.01 9.60 -17.62
CA ALA A 167 4.95 9.73 -16.17
C ALA A 167 6.09 8.95 -15.49
N GLN A 168 6.41 7.74 -15.97
CA GLN A 168 7.53 6.94 -15.48
C GLN A 168 8.91 7.53 -15.81
N SER A 169 9.07 8.30 -16.91
CA SER A 169 10.32 9.05 -17.12
C SER A 169 10.45 10.22 -16.15
N TYR A 170 9.37 10.94 -15.85
CA TYR A 170 9.41 12.02 -14.87
C TYR A 170 9.65 11.52 -13.45
N ASP A 171 9.08 10.38 -13.04
CA ASP A 171 9.36 9.76 -11.73
C ASP A 171 10.86 9.42 -11.57
N LYS A 172 11.51 8.95 -12.63
CA LYS A 172 12.97 8.70 -12.64
C LYS A 172 13.77 9.99 -12.52
N GLU A 173 13.38 11.04 -13.23
CA GLU A 173 14.03 12.36 -13.18
C GLU A 173 13.90 13.00 -11.79
N VAL A 174 12.72 12.93 -11.17
CA VAL A 174 12.49 13.38 -9.79
C VAL A 174 13.39 12.65 -8.81
N ARG A 175 13.50 11.31 -8.88
CA ARG A 175 14.39 10.53 -8.01
C ARG A 175 15.87 10.93 -8.14
N ILE A 176 16.32 11.26 -9.35
CA ILE A 176 17.70 11.71 -9.58
C ILE A 176 17.91 13.08 -8.94
N LEU A 177 17.02 14.04 -9.20
CA LEU A 177 17.08 15.39 -8.62
C LEU A 177 16.99 15.36 -7.08
N GLU A 178 16.24 14.43 -6.52
CA GLU A 178 16.10 14.25 -5.07
C GLU A 178 17.37 13.68 -4.44
N GLN A 179 18.08 12.76 -5.12
CA GLN A 179 19.42 12.32 -4.72
C GLN A 179 20.47 13.42 -4.84
N GLU A 180 20.45 14.20 -5.93
CA GLU A 180 21.35 15.36 -6.11
C GLU A 180 21.12 16.42 -5.02
N LYS A 181 19.86 16.70 -4.68
CA LYS A 181 19.49 17.59 -3.57
C LYS A 181 20.08 17.10 -2.25
N ILE A 182 19.88 15.83 -1.88
CA ILE A 182 20.41 15.26 -0.63
C ILE A 182 21.94 15.36 -0.60
N HIS A 183 22.62 15.09 -1.72
CA HIS A 183 24.08 15.23 -1.80
C HIS A 183 24.54 16.68 -1.65
N LEU A 184 23.83 17.64 -2.24
CA LEU A 184 24.09 19.07 -2.08
C LEU A 184 23.84 19.56 -0.64
N GLU A 185 22.77 19.09 0.01
CA GLU A 185 22.47 19.41 1.41
C GLU A 185 23.56 18.87 2.36
N GLN A 186 24.01 17.62 2.17
CA GLN A 186 25.15 17.05 2.91
C GLN A 186 26.45 17.83 2.70
N ARG A 187 26.71 18.27 1.47
CA ARG A 187 27.90 19.08 1.15
C ARG A 187 27.81 20.47 1.78
N TYR A 188 26.64 21.11 1.76
CA TYR A 188 26.41 22.40 2.41
C TYR A 188 26.58 22.30 3.94
N GLN A 189 26.03 21.25 4.55
CA GLN A 189 26.18 20.97 5.98
C GLN A 189 27.66 20.79 6.37
N SER A 190 28.44 20.02 5.61
CA SER A 190 29.86 19.81 5.91
C SER A 190 30.71 21.08 5.71
N GLU A 191 30.41 21.94 4.73
CA GLU A 191 31.07 23.25 4.62
C GLU A 191 30.63 24.23 5.73
N PHE A 192 29.39 24.15 6.22
CA PHE A 192 28.92 24.93 7.37
C PHE A 192 29.63 24.50 8.67
N GLU A 193 29.81 23.21 8.89
CA GLU A 193 30.59 22.67 10.01
C GLU A 193 32.05 23.13 9.96
N ARG A 194 32.70 23.03 8.78
CA ARG A 194 34.07 23.56 8.57
C ARG A 194 34.15 25.08 8.82
N PHE A 195 33.14 25.84 8.42
CA PHE A 195 33.09 27.27 8.71
C PHE A 195 32.98 27.54 10.22
N SER A 196 32.15 26.77 10.94
CA SER A 196 32.03 26.85 12.40
C SER A 196 33.36 26.52 13.11
N GLU A 197 34.05 25.44 12.70
CA GLU A 197 35.38 25.09 13.21
C GLU A 197 36.41 26.22 13.00
N VAL A 198 36.41 26.84 11.81
CA VAL A 198 37.30 27.97 11.51
C VAL A 198 36.95 29.18 12.39
N GLN A 199 35.67 29.49 12.56
CA GLN A 199 35.22 30.58 13.43
C GLN A 199 35.62 30.35 14.90
N GLU A 200 35.49 29.12 15.40
CA GLU A 200 35.94 28.76 16.75
C GLU A 200 37.47 28.89 16.89
N ARG A 201 38.25 28.44 15.90
CA ARG A 201 39.71 28.61 15.90
C ARG A 201 40.11 30.08 15.91
N CYS A 202 39.44 30.93 15.13
CA CYS A 202 39.64 32.38 15.15
C CYS A 202 39.29 32.98 16.53
N ASN A 203 38.13 32.63 17.11
CA ASN A 203 37.71 33.08 18.43
C ASN A 203 38.69 32.65 19.55
N CYS A 204 39.27 31.44 19.46
CA CYS A 204 40.29 30.96 20.39
C CYS A 204 41.61 31.73 20.23
N SER A 205 42.07 31.93 19.00
CA SER A 205 43.27 32.73 18.72
C SER A 205 43.14 34.18 19.19
N GLU A 206 41.96 34.80 19.03
CA GLU A 206 41.68 36.15 19.53
C GLU A 206 41.73 36.22 21.07
N LYS A 207 41.18 35.21 21.76
CA LYS A 207 41.27 35.10 23.24
C LYS A 207 42.70 34.91 23.71
N GLU A 208 43.52 34.14 23.00
CA GLU A 208 44.95 33.97 23.30
C GLU A 208 45.74 35.27 23.07
N CYS A 209 45.47 35.97 21.97
CA CYS A 209 46.07 37.28 21.69
C CYS A 209 45.72 38.31 22.78
N LYS A 210 44.44 38.38 23.20
CA LYS A 210 44.00 39.22 24.33
C LYS A 210 44.73 38.89 25.63
N ARG A 211 44.84 37.61 25.99
CA ARG A 211 45.61 37.16 27.17
C ARG A 211 47.09 37.54 27.08
N ALA A 212 47.71 37.42 25.90
CA ALA A 212 49.09 37.81 25.67
C ALA A 212 49.29 39.33 25.80
N MET A 213 48.35 40.14 25.29
CA MET A 213 48.34 41.59 25.49
C MET A 213 48.21 41.96 26.98
N GLU A 214 47.25 41.39 27.70
CA GLU A 214 47.07 41.62 29.15
C GLU A 214 48.29 41.21 29.99
N LEU A 215 49.03 40.18 29.58
CA LEU A 215 50.30 39.79 30.22
C LEU A 215 51.41 40.79 29.91
N ALA A 216 51.49 41.28 28.67
CA ALA A 216 52.45 42.30 28.26
C ALA A 216 52.17 43.66 28.92
N ASP A 217 50.90 44.05 29.10
CA ASP A 217 50.50 45.26 29.83
C ASP A 217 50.82 45.17 31.32
N ARG A 218 50.59 44.02 31.96
CA ARG A 218 51.03 43.78 33.34
C ARG A 218 52.55 43.88 33.46
N ALA A 219 53.31 43.21 32.59
CA ALA A 219 54.77 43.30 32.59
C ALA A 219 55.28 44.74 32.36
N ARG A 220 54.59 45.56 31.55
CA ARG A 220 54.88 46.99 31.40
C ARG A 220 54.58 47.77 32.68
N ALA A 221 53.44 47.54 33.32
CA ALA A 221 53.05 48.21 34.57
C ALA A 221 54.00 47.85 35.73
N ASP A 222 54.41 46.58 35.84
CA ASP A 222 55.39 46.10 36.81
C ASP A 222 56.76 46.74 36.55
N ALA A 223 57.20 46.86 35.28
CA ALA A 223 58.44 47.52 34.92
C ALA A 223 58.43 49.03 35.24
N ILE A 224 57.32 49.72 35.01
CA ILE A 224 57.12 51.13 35.39
C ILE A 224 57.14 51.27 36.92
N SER A 225 56.50 50.35 37.64
CA SER A 225 56.47 50.34 39.10
C SER A 225 57.86 50.11 39.69
N ALA A 226 58.61 49.13 39.19
CA ALA A 226 60.00 48.89 39.56
C ALA A 226 60.94 50.05 39.19
N GLN A 227 60.70 50.75 38.08
CA GLN A 227 61.44 51.97 37.72
C GLN A 227 61.11 53.14 38.67
N LYS A 228 59.86 53.26 39.12
CA LYS A 228 59.44 54.22 40.13
C LYS A 228 60.06 53.90 41.49
N GLU A 229 59.99 52.64 41.94
CA GLU A 229 60.64 52.18 43.18
C GLU A 229 62.15 52.41 43.12
N LYS A 230 62.80 52.17 41.97
CA LYS A 230 64.22 52.49 41.78
C LYS A 230 64.51 54.00 41.89
N SER A 231 63.66 54.86 41.34
CA SER A 231 63.86 56.32 41.45
C SER A 231 63.55 56.86 42.85
N GLU A 232 62.58 56.27 43.55
CA GLU A 232 62.31 56.53 44.96
C GLU A 232 63.46 56.01 45.86
N PHE A 233 64.04 54.85 45.56
CA PHE A 233 65.22 54.34 46.24
C PHE A 233 66.44 55.25 46.00
N GLN A 234 66.71 55.69 44.77
CA GLN A 234 67.77 56.66 44.49
C GLN A 234 67.54 58.00 45.21
N LYS A 235 66.29 58.48 45.28
CA LYS A 235 65.94 59.68 46.06
C LYS A 235 66.19 59.48 47.55
N LEU A 236 65.76 58.35 48.12
CA LEU A 236 66.03 57.96 49.50
C LEU A 236 67.52 57.80 49.76
N GLU A 237 68.30 57.30 48.80
CA GLU A 237 69.75 57.13 48.90
C GLU A 237 70.49 58.49 48.90
N ILE A 238 70.08 59.43 48.05
CA ILE A 238 70.54 60.83 48.09
C ILE A 238 70.15 61.49 49.43
N GLU A 239 68.93 61.28 49.91
CA GLU A 239 68.47 61.80 51.19
C GLU A 239 69.22 61.16 52.38
N ARG A 240 69.54 59.86 52.29
CA ARG A 240 70.31 59.11 53.27
C ARG A 240 71.79 59.49 53.25
N LEU A 241 72.36 59.84 52.10
CA LEU A 241 73.69 60.45 52.00
C LEU A 241 73.70 61.86 52.59
N ALA A 242 72.66 62.66 52.37
CA ALA A 242 72.50 63.98 53.00
C ALA A 242 72.23 63.86 54.52
N GLN A 243 71.63 62.76 54.98
CA GLN A 243 71.59 62.41 56.41
C GLN A 243 72.95 61.90 56.90
N PHE A 244 73.69 61.09 56.13
CA PHE A 244 75.02 60.62 56.50
C PHE A 244 76.00 61.78 56.65
N ALA A 245 75.97 62.79 55.77
CA ALA A 245 76.74 64.03 55.91
C ALA A 245 76.29 64.95 57.08
N ARG A 246 75.12 64.68 57.68
CA ARG A 246 74.66 65.31 58.94
C ARG A 246 75.03 64.46 60.17
N VAL A 247 74.92 63.13 60.06
CA VAL A 247 75.25 62.15 61.07
C VAL A 247 76.76 62.02 61.24
N GLN A 248 77.59 62.17 60.21
CA GLN A 248 79.05 62.18 60.33
C GLN A 248 79.53 63.37 61.18
N ARG A 249 78.91 64.55 61.01
CA ARG A 249 79.05 65.71 61.92
C ARG A 249 78.47 65.51 63.33
N HIS A 250 77.70 64.44 63.53
CA HIS A 250 77.14 64.06 64.83
C HIS A 250 77.91 62.89 65.47
N VAL A 251 78.57 62.05 64.67
CA VAL A 251 79.43 60.93 65.07
C VAL A 251 80.79 61.44 65.55
N GLU A 252 81.30 62.54 64.98
CA GLU A 252 82.40 63.31 65.60
C GLU A 252 82.00 63.91 66.98
N SER A 253 80.70 64.03 67.26
CA SER A 253 80.15 64.56 68.52
C SER A 253 79.63 63.48 69.49
N LEU A 254 79.57 62.20 69.08
CA LEU A 254 78.91 61.12 69.81
C LEU A 254 79.75 59.84 69.82
N TYR A 255 80.99 59.99 70.28
CA TYR A 255 81.75 58.89 70.91
C TYR A 255 81.32 58.65 72.38
N SER A 256 80.29 59.36 72.83
CA SER A 256 79.61 59.17 74.11
C SER A 256 78.27 58.48 73.93
N ASP A 257 78.07 57.44 74.75
CA ASP A 257 76.80 56.86 75.20
C ASP A 257 76.18 55.68 74.40
N TRP A 258 76.11 54.57 75.14
CA TRP A 258 75.76 53.18 74.82
C TRP A 258 74.33 52.87 74.29
N ASP A 259 74.30 51.77 73.52
CA ASP A 259 73.35 50.63 73.48
C ASP A 259 71.95 50.70 74.15
N LEU A 260 70.92 50.22 73.43
CA LEU A 260 69.99 49.12 73.82
C LEU A 260 68.96 48.76 72.70
N LEU A 261 68.56 47.48 72.61
CA LEU A 261 67.65 46.83 71.62
C LEU A 261 66.14 46.99 71.99
N PRO A 262 65.10 46.32 71.39
CA PRO A 262 64.85 45.67 70.06
C PRO A 262 63.52 46.15 69.36
N PRO A 263 63.03 45.56 68.23
CA PRO A 263 61.92 46.12 67.42
C PRO A 263 60.48 45.65 67.79
N LYS A 264 59.46 46.30 67.20
CA LYS A 264 58.02 46.15 67.54
C LYS A 264 57.11 46.15 66.30
N THR A 265 56.29 45.11 66.12
CA THR A 265 55.20 45.05 65.11
C THR A 265 53.88 44.57 65.73
N ILE A 266 52.74 44.99 65.15
CA ILE A 266 51.39 44.72 65.64
C ILE A 266 50.43 44.46 64.44
N LYS A 267 49.91 43.22 64.36
CA LYS A 267 48.51 42.70 64.17
C LYS A 267 47.48 43.44 63.24
N ASP A 268 46.31 42.90 62.83
CA ASP A 268 45.54 41.66 63.14
C ASP A 268 44.64 41.17 61.93
N PRO A 269 43.41 40.59 62.04
CA PRO A 269 43.13 39.13 62.04
C PRO A 269 42.12 38.63 60.95
N GLU A 270 41.73 37.35 61.05
CA GLU A 270 40.50 36.73 60.47
C GLU A 270 40.34 36.58 58.93
N ALA A 271 41.23 35.80 58.31
CA ALA A 271 40.82 34.69 57.43
C ALA A 271 42.00 33.72 57.25
N LYS A 272 41.82 32.41 57.53
CA LYS A 272 42.90 31.41 57.40
C LYS A 272 42.57 30.30 56.41
N LYS A 273 43.40 30.21 55.37
CA LYS A 273 43.68 28.98 54.60
C LYS A 273 44.12 27.87 55.59
N PRO A 274 43.74 26.58 55.39
CA PRO A 274 44.26 25.49 56.20
C PRO A 274 45.79 25.49 56.21
N LYS A 275 46.39 25.27 57.38
CA LYS A 275 47.82 25.54 57.61
C LYS A 275 48.76 24.60 56.83
N ASP A 276 48.24 23.44 56.44
CA ASP A 276 48.98 22.35 55.78
C ASP A 276 48.65 22.24 54.27
N TRP A 277 48.02 23.26 53.68
CA TRP A 277 47.62 23.24 52.27
C TRP A 277 48.72 23.81 51.34
N ASP A 278 49.55 22.93 50.79
CA ASP A 278 50.61 23.31 49.84
C ASP A 278 50.11 23.32 48.38
N ASP A 279 50.10 24.51 47.80
CA ASP A 279 49.73 24.82 46.41
C ASP A 279 50.95 24.95 45.48
N LYS A 280 52.16 24.59 45.94
CA LYS A 280 53.38 24.55 45.13
C LYS A 280 53.64 23.14 44.60
N GLU A 281 53.42 22.94 43.30
CA GLU A 281 53.61 21.65 42.63
C GLU A 281 55.08 21.15 42.60
N TYR A 282 56.06 22.06 42.74
CA TYR A 282 57.49 21.75 42.69
C TYR A 282 58.27 22.49 43.80
N ILE A 283 59.18 21.77 44.46
CA ILE A 283 60.08 22.30 45.50
C ILE A 283 61.56 22.09 45.10
N PRO A 284 62.51 22.89 45.62
CA PRO A 284 63.94 22.61 45.43
C PRO A 284 64.31 21.27 46.06
N ASP A 285 65.19 20.52 45.40
CA ASP A 285 65.74 19.27 45.94
C ASP A 285 66.64 19.56 47.16
N PRO A 286 66.33 19.04 48.36
CA PRO A 286 67.14 19.30 49.56
C PRO A 286 68.48 18.54 49.58
N GLU A 287 68.66 17.51 48.74
CA GLU A 287 69.91 16.73 48.68
C GLU A 287 70.83 17.11 47.51
N ASP A 288 70.36 17.91 46.55
CA ASP A 288 71.20 18.42 45.45
C ASP A 288 72.16 19.49 46.00
N LYS A 289 73.42 19.09 46.20
CA LYS A 289 74.49 19.96 46.74
C LYS A 289 75.39 20.48 45.63
N LYS A 290 75.78 21.74 45.76
CA LYS A 290 76.62 22.45 44.79
C LYS A 290 78.00 21.78 44.65
N PRO A 291 78.50 21.52 43.44
CA PRO A 291 79.86 20.99 43.24
C PRO A 291 80.94 21.95 43.74
N GLU A 292 81.96 21.40 44.38
CA GLU A 292 83.13 22.14 44.89
C GLU A 292 83.95 22.74 43.72
N GLY A 293 84.44 23.98 43.87
CA GLY A 293 85.16 24.71 42.81
C GLY A 293 84.29 25.33 41.69
N TYR A 294 82.96 25.26 41.78
CA TYR A 294 82.07 25.83 40.76
C TYR A 294 82.03 27.38 40.76
N GLU A 295 82.36 28.05 41.87
CA GLU A 295 82.39 29.52 41.95
C GLU A 295 83.69 30.13 41.42
N ASP A 296 84.81 29.40 41.46
CA ASP A 296 86.13 29.88 41.05
C ASP A 296 86.33 29.94 39.53
N ILE A 297 85.35 29.49 38.75
CA ILE A 297 85.38 29.56 37.29
C ILE A 297 85.10 31.01 36.86
N THR A 298 86.14 31.75 36.49
CA THR A 298 86.01 33.14 36.02
C THR A 298 85.28 33.21 34.68
N LYS A 299 84.46 34.25 34.50
CA LYS A 299 83.59 34.44 33.32
C LYS A 299 84.37 34.78 32.01
N LYS A 300 85.58 35.30 32.14
CA LYS A 300 86.48 35.66 31.03
C LYS A 300 87.89 35.13 31.30
N ILE A 301 88.57 34.73 30.25
CA ILE A 301 90.00 34.35 30.23
C ILE A 301 90.69 35.13 29.11
N LEU A 302 91.98 35.40 29.25
CA LEU A 302 92.76 35.97 28.14
C LEU A 302 92.83 34.95 27.00
N ASP A 303 92.77 35.43 25.76
CA ASP A 303 92.88 34.59 24.57
C ASP A 303 94.32 34.03 24.46
N PRO A 304 94.51 32.71 24.58
CA PRO A 304 95.86 32.12 24.56
C PRO A 304 96.49 32.09 23.16
N ASP A 305 95.70 32.26 22.09
CA ASP A 305 96.17 32.21 20.71
C ASP A 305 96.40 33.61 20.09
N ALA A 306 96.04 34.67 20.81
CA ALA A 306 96.24 36.06 20.36
C ALA A 306 97.72 36.45 20.36
N LYS A 307 98.19 36.97 19.22
CA LYS A 307 99.56 37.49 19.03
C LYS A 307 99.51 38.99 18.78
N LYS A 308 100.52 39.71 19.27
CA LYS A 308 100.70 41.15 19.02
C LYS A 308 100.85 41.40 17.50
N PRO A 309 100.12 42.37 16.91
CA PRO A 309 100.30 42.76 15.51
C PRO A 309 101.69 43.35 15.24
N GLU A 310 102.18 43.20 14.01
CA GLU A 310 103.54 43.61 13.62
C GLU A 310 103.67 45.14 13.42
N ASP A 311 102.56 45.83 13.11
CA ASP A 311 102.43 47.29 13.00
C ASP A 311 102.04 47.98 14.34
N TRP A 312 102.22 47.34 15.50
CA TRP A 312 101.82 47.93 16.81
C TRP A 312 102.98 48.66 17.49
N ASP A 313 102.85 49.98 17.68
CA ASP A 313 103.84 50.84 18.34
C ASP A 313 103.47 51.07 19.82
N ASP A 314 104.34 50.65 20.75
CA ASP A 314 104.08 50.79 22.18
C ASP A 314 104.25 52.24 22.69
N GLU A 315 104.87 53.17 21.93
CA GLU A 315 104.99 54.58 22.34
C GLU A 315 103.76 55.43 21.95
N GLU A 316 103.08 55.14 20.82
CA GLU A 316 101.85 55.83 20.39
C GLU A 316 100.56 55.11 20.86
N ASP A 317 100.49 53.76 20.75
CA ASP A 317 99.28 52.98 21.07
C ASP A 317 99.29 52.35 22.48
N GLY A 318 100.46 52.31 23.15
CA GLY A 318 100.65 51.76 24.49
C GLY A 318 100.86 50.24 24.56
N GLU A 319 101.18 49.74 25.76
CA GLU A 319 101.57 48.34 25.98
C GLU A 319 100.44 47.35 25.60
N TRP A 320 100.67 46.55 24.55
CA TRP A 320 99.67 45.63 24.01
C TRP A 320 99.27 44.53 25.01
N THR A 321 97.96 44.30 25.16
CA THR A 321 97.40 43.20 25.96
C THR A 321 96.45 42.33 25.16
N ALA A 322 96.54 41.01 25.37
CA ALA A 322 95.69 40.04 24.66
C ALA A 322 94.19 40.24 24.96
N PRO A 323 93.29 40.12 23.96
CA PRO A 323 91.85 40.25 24.19
C PRO A 323 91.31 39.23 25.20
N THR A 324 90.31 39.60 26.02
CA THR A 324 89.63 38.67 26.92
C THR A 324 88.46 37.97 26.22
N ILE A 325 88.57 36.67 25.99
CA ILE A 325 87.48 35.82 25.49
C ILE A 325 86.61 35.26 26.63
N SER A 326 85.40 34.83 26.29
CA SER A 326 84.48 34.23 27.27
C SER A 326 84.90 32.81 27.60
N ASN A 327 85.00 32.48 28.89
CA ASN A 327 85.46 31.16 29.34
C ASN A 327 84.44 30.06 28.97
N PRO A 328 84.77 29.08 28.09
CA PRO A 328 83.81 28.05 27.67
C PRO A 328 83.35 27.11 28.80
N LYS A 329 84.07 27.07 29.93
CA LYS A 329 83.71 26.26 31.10
C LYS A 329 82.72 26.96 32.04
N TYR A 330 82.48 28.27 31.89
CA TYR A 330 81.57 29.03 32.75
C TYR A 330 80.10 28.83 32.36
N LYS A 331 79.32 28.12 33.20
CA LYS A 331 77.91 27.78 32.93
C LYS A 331 76.88 28.66 33.66
N GLY A 332 77.30 29.80 34.21
CA GLY A 332 76.44 30.71 34.99
C GLY A 332 76.23 30.25 36.44
N PRO A 333 75.52 31.02 37.29
CA PRO A 333 75.36 30.70 38.71
C PRO A 333 74.51 29.43 38.93
N TRP A 334 75.07 28.49 39.72
CA TRP A 334 74.43 27.21 40.03
C TRP A 334 73.08 27.38 40.75
N LYS A 335 72.11 26.52 40.42
CA LYS A 335 70.80 26.41 41.07
C LYS A 335 70.46 24.93 41.27
N PRO A 336 69.85 24.55 42.41
CA PRO A 336 69.44 23.17 42.66
C PRO A 336 68.33 22.75 41.69
N LYS A 337 68.28 21.44 41.41
CA LYS A 337 67.16 20.81 40.70
C LYS A 337 65.86 20.99 41.48
N LYS A 338 64.74 20.91 40.76
CA LYS A 338 63.40 20.91 41.35
C LYS A 338 62.81 19.51 41.30
N ILE A 339 62.30 19.05 42.43
CA ILE A 339 61.56 17.79 42.56
C ILE A 339 60.07 18.07 42.72
N LYS A 340 59.23 17.08 42.38
CA LYS A 340 57.78 17.18 42.51
C LYS A 340 57.40 17.16 43.99
N ASN A 341 56.56 18.08 44.43
CA ASN A 341 56.18 18.18 45.84
C ASN A 341 55.26 17.01 46.25
N PRO A 342 55.63 16.15 47.22
CA PRO A 342 54.77 15.05 47.67
C PRO A 342 53.44 15.51 48.28
N ASN A 343 53.37 16.74 48.80
CA ASN A 343 52.23 17.26 49.56
C ASN A 343 51.29 18.17 48.76
N TYR A 344 51.41 18.21 47.42
CA TYR A 344 50.64 19.12 46.56
C TYR A 344 49.15 18.78 46.48
N GLN A 345 48.28 19.78 46.68
CA GLN A 345 46.82 19.62 46.64
C GLN A 345 46.15 20.56 45.60
N VAL A 346 45.11 20.05 44.92
CA VAL A 346 44.49 20.67 43.73
C VAL A 346 43.87 22.05 44.01
N LYS A 347 44.01 22.96 43.04
CA LYS A 347 43.59 24.37 43.12
C LYS A 347 42.05 24.54 43.15
N TRP A 348 41.56 25.38 44.06
CA TRP A 348 40.12 25.56 44.37
C TRP A 348 39.37 26.51 43.40
N VAL A 349 38.09 26.23 43.06
CA VAL A 349 37.30 27.01 42.07
C VAL A 349 35.79 27.05 42.43
N SER A 350 35.06 28.10 42.03
CA SER A 350 33.63 28.35 42.34
C SER A 350 32.66 28.08 41.17
N LYS A 351 31.34 28.07 41.44
CA LYS A 351 30.29 27.46 40.58
C LYS A 351 29.60 28.40 39.58
N THR A 352 29.26 27.86 38.40
CA THR A 352 28.45 28.51 37.33
C THR A 352 27.00 27.99 37.33
N LYS A 353 26.05 28.80 36.85
CA LYS A 353 24.61 28.46 36.81
C LYS A 353 24.22 27.82 35.46
N LEU A 354 23.56 26.67 35.52
CA LEU A 354 23.13 25.88 34.36
C LEU A 354 21.75 26.35 33.86
N ASN A 355 21.53 26.37 32.53
CA ASN A 355 20.19 26.50 31.95
C ASN A 355 19.74 25.11 31.48
N LEU A 356 18.57 24.67 31.92
CA LEU A 356 18.20 23.25 31.91
C LEU A 356 16.71 23.11 31.57
N ASP A 357 16.40 22.76 30.32
CA ASP A 357 15.01 22.73 29.81
C ASP A 357 14.50 21.28 29.74
N TYR A 358 14.17 20.71 30.91
CA TYR A 358 13.62 19.36 31.09
C TYR A 358 12.13 19.41 31.51
N GLY A 359 11.30 20.03 30.66
CA GLY A 359 9.85 20.10 30.88
C GLY A 359 9.10 18.95 30.23
N SER A 360 8.36 18.15 31.00
CA SER A 360 7.31 17.26 30.49
C SER A 360 5.96 17.98 30.46
N GLY A 361 4.98 17.40 29.77
CA GLY A 361 3.58 17.80 29.85
C GLY A 361 2.73 16.76 30.57
N SER A 362 1.84 17.21 31.45
CA SER A 362 0.82 16.35 32.06
C SER A 362 -0.25 15.97 31.04
N LEU A 363 -0.63 14.69 31.04
CA LEU A 363 -1.72 14.11 30.26
C LEU A 363 -3.01 13.98 31.08
N ASP A 364 -2.92 13.98 32.41
CA ASP A 364 -4.05 13.98 33.34
C ASP A 364 -3.93 15.14 34.34
N GLU A 365 -4.77 16.15 34.13
CA GLU A 365 -4.83 17.37 34.93
C GLU A 365 -5.26 17.13 36.40
N ASN A 366 -5.89 16.00 36.70
CA ASN A 366 -6.28 15.62 38.06
C ASN A 366 -5.13 14.93 38.81
N MET A 367 -4.23 14.26 38.09
CA MET A 367 -3.10 13.53 38.68
C MET A 367 -1.90 14.46 38.92
N LEU A 368 -1.56 15.28 37.92
CA LEU A 368 -0.33 16.06 37.84
C LEU A 368 -0.59 17.48 37.34
N VAL A 369 -0.20 18.47 38.15
CA VAL A 369 -0.32 19.90 37.81
C VAL A 369 1.05 20.51 37.49
N PRO A 370 1.12 21.65 36.77
CA PRO A 370 2.39 22.30 36.48
C PRO A 370 3.15 22.64 37.76
N GLY A 371 4.44 22.28 37.80
CA GLY A 371 5.32 22.41 38.96
C GLY A 371 5.56 21.10 39.73
N ASP A 372 4.68 20.10 39.59
CA ASP A 372 4.88 18.76 40.14
C ASP A 372 6.08 18.06 39.49
N VAL A 373 6.64 17.06 40.18
CA VAL A 373 7.66 16.14 39.64
C VAL A 373 7.07 14.75 39.53
N ALA A 374 7.01 14.21 38.32
CA ALA A 374 6.60 12.83 38.07
C ALA A 374 7.83 11.89 38.08
N VAL A 375 7.71 10.78 38.83
CA VAL A 375 8.67 9.68 38.87
C VAL A 375 7.98 8.42 38.35
N PRO A 376 8.08 8.14 37.03
CA PRO A 376 7.41 6.99 36.44
C PRO A 376 8.03 5.67 36.90
N LYS A 377 7.27 4.57 36.75
CA LYS A 377 7.77 3.19 36.86
C LYS A 377 8.28 2.63 35.53
N ALA A 378 7.82 3.20 34.42
CA ALA A 378 8.25 2.83 33.07
C ALA A 378 8.06 3.99 32.09
N VAL A 379 8.92 4.04 31.08
CA VAL A 379 8.85 4.97 29.94
C VAL A 379 8.67 4.17 28.65
N ALA A 380 8.05 4.75 27.62
CA ALA A 380 7.85 4.10 26.32
C ALA A 380 7.89 5.10 25.17
N PHE A 381 8.37 4.65 24.00
CA PHE A 381 8.21 5.38 22.75
C PHE A 381 6.75 5.27 22.27
N THR A 382 5.95 6.29 22.54
CA THR A 382 4.56 6.37 22.06
C THR A 382 4.40 7.30 20.85
N GLY A 383 5.47 8.02 20.48
CA GLY A 383 5.54 8.78 19.23
C GLY A 383 5.89 7.95 18.00
N VAL A 384 6.34 6.70 18.17
CA VAL A 384 6.86 5.85 17.09
C VAL A 384 5.80 4.85 16.62
N TRP A 385 5.45 4.93 15.34
CA TRP A 385 4.34 4.19 14.74
C TRP A 385 4.78 3.40 13.52
N GLU A 386 4.37 2.14 13.45
CA GLU A 386 4.49 1.31 12.27
C GLU A 386 3.19 1.38 11.45
N TRP A 387 3.31 1.85 10.21
CA TRP A 387 2.22 1.90 9.25
C TRP A 387 1.93 0.50 8.69
N LYS A 388 0.73 -0.03 8.93
CA LYS A 388 0.32 -1.30 8.32
C LYS A 388 -0.21 -1.07 6.91
N LYS A 389 0.07 -2.02 6.03
CA LYS A 389 -0.37 -1.99 4.63
C LYS A 389 -1.89 -1.80 4.54
N PHE A 390 -2.32 -0.96 3.60
CA PHE A 390 -3.74 -0.76 3.31
C PHE A 390 -4.42 -2.12 3.03
N ARG A 391 -5.55 -2.38 3.72
CA ARG A 391 -6.28 -3.67 3.72
C ARG A 391 -5.49 -4.90 4.23
N SER A 392 -4.49 -4.70 5.08
CA SER A 392 -3.89 -5.77 5.90
C SER A 392 -4.96 -6.48 6.76
N GLU A 393 -4.88 -7.82 6.86
CA GLU A 393 -5.69 -8.62 7.80
C GLU A 393 -5.38 -8.24 9.25
N ASN A 394 -4.09 -8.05 9.56
CA ASN A 394 -3.63 -7.48 10.82
C ASN A 394 -3.77 -5.96 10.76
N LYS A 395 -4.90 -5.45 11.23
CA LYS A 395 -5.16 -4.02 11.44
C LYS A 395 -4.46 -3.50 12.70
N GLY A 396 -3.80 -2.36 12.57
CA GLY A 396 -3.20 -1.65 13.69
C GLY A 396 -4.23 -0.99 14.62
N LYS A 397 -3.78 -0.61 15.83
CA LYS A 397 -4.63 -0.07 16.91
C LYS A 397 -5.22 1.31 16.62
N LEU A 398 -4.64 2.08 15.70
CA LEU A 398 -5.16 3.36 15.23
C LEU A 398 -5.68 3.17 13.80
N VAL A 399 -6.99 3.29 13.61
CA VAL A 399 -7.65 3.16 12.31
C VAL A 399 -7.98 4.57 11.81
N PHE A 400 -7.30 5.05 10.77
CA PHE A 400 -7.48 6.43 10.30
C PHE A 400 -8.88 6.71 9.74
N GLY A 401 -9.56 5.66 9.25
CA GLY A 401 -10.94 5.73 8.78
C GLY A 401 -11.96 6.13 9.84
N ASP A 402 -11.68 5.86 11.11
CA ASP A 402 -12.54 6.21 12.25
C ASP A 402 -12.46 7.71 12.61
N PHE A 403 -11.51 8.43 12.01
CA PHE A 403 -11.24 9.86 12.21
C PHE A 403 -11.38 10.68 10.92
N ASN A 404 -11.94 10.10 9.84
CA ASN A 404 -12.27 10.86 8.64
C ASN A 404 -13.37 11.89 8.96
N TYR A 405 -13.24 13.09 8.41
CA TYR A 405 -14.23 14.16 8.54
C TYR A 405 -14.63 14.66 7.14
N PRO A 406 -15.93 14.87 6.83
CA PRO A 406 -17.06 14.88 7.76
C PRO A 406 -17.67 13.50 8.10
N GLU A 407 -17.40 12.45 7.31
CA GLU A 407 -17.94 11.10 7.53
C GLU A 407 -16.82 10.05 7.66
N ASN A 408 -16.97 9.14 8.63
CA ASN A 408 -16.09 8.01 8.84
C ASN A 408 -16.18 7.02 7.66
N GLY A 409 -15.05 6.43 7.23
CA GLY A 409 -15.03 5.55 6.05
C GLY A 409 -13.66 4.92 5.77
N GLU A 410 -13.48 4.24 4.63
CA GLU A 410 -12.14 3.76 4.25
C GLU A 410 -11.17 4.94 4.09
N ASN A 411 -9.95 4.80 4.62
CA ASN A 411 -8.87 5.76 4.46
C ASN A 411 -7.64 5.03 3.91
N LEU A 412 -6.99 5.58 2.88
CA LEU A 412 -5.79 5.03 2.25
C LEU A 412 -4.58 4.96 3.19
N LEU A 413 -4.57 5.82 4.23
CA LEU A 413 -3.65 5.74 5.37
C LEU A 413 -3.81 4.44 6.18
N GLY A 414 -4.92 3.71 5.97
CA GLY A 414 -5.16 2.38 6.54
C GLY A 414 -5.21 2.41 8.06
N THR A 415 -4.22 1.77 8.67
CA THR A 415 -4.10 1.63 10.13
C THR A 415 -2.64 1.71 10.56
N ALA A 416 -2.35 2.35 11.69
CA ALA A 416 -1.04 2.31 12.32
C ALA A 416 -1.11 1.53 13.65
N GLU A 417 0.00 0.89 14.02
CA GLU A 417 0.21 0.42 15.39
C GLU A 417 1.48 1.03 15.98
N HIS A 418 1.64 0.91 17.29
CA HIS A 418 2.87 1.34 17.93
C HIS A 418 3.97 0.34 17.63
N GLN A 419 5.10 0.85 17.14
CA GLN A 419 6.27 0.03 16.91
C GLN A 419 6.83 -0.46 18.26
N LYS A 420 7.12 -1.76 18.37
CA LYS A 420 7.96 -2.26 19.46
C LYS A 420 9.43 -1.97 19.12
N ILE A 421 10.23 -1.75 20.14
CA ILE A 421 11.67 -1.52 20.00
C ILE A 421 12.45 -2.76 20.42
N ASP A 422 13.51 -3.08 19.70
CA ASP A 422 14.43 -4.13 20.09
C ASP A 422 15.38 -3.62 21.16
N LEU A 423 15.27 -4.18 22.37
CA LEU A 423 16.22 -3.95 23.45
C LEU A 423 17.39 -4.90 23.27
N PHE A 424 18.50 -4.36 22.77
CA PHE A 424 19.79 -5.04 22.72
C PHE A 424 20.40 -5.07 24.13
N SER A 425 21.04 -6.18 24.50
CA SER A 425 21.81 -6.35 25.74
C SER A 425 23.20 -6.85 25.40
N THR A 426 24.20 -6.56 26.21
CA THR A 426 25.56 -7.10 26.04
C THR A 426 25.63 -8.62 26.30
N SER A 427 24.66 -9.18 27.01
CA SER A 427 24.68 -10.56 27.52
C SER A 427 23.53 -11.44 27.01
N GLU A 428 22.56 -10.90 26.27
CA GLU A 428 21.34 -11.60 25.84
C GLU A 428 20.96 -11.25 24.39
N GLU A 429 20.20 -12.13 23.73
CA GLU A 429 19.60 -11.84 22.42
C GLU A 429 18.64 -10.64 22.50
N PRO A 430 18.45 -9.88 21.39
CA PRO A 430 17.57 -8.71 21.38
C PRO A 430 16.12 -9.08 21.73
N LYS A 431 15.50 -8.32 22.63
CA LYS A 431 14.13 -8.56 23.09
C LYS A 431 13.21 -7.43 22.61
N GLU A 432 12.15 -7.76 21.90
CA GLU A 432 11.07 -6.81 21.61
C GLU A 432 10.45 -6.30 22.93
N VAL A 433 10.55 -5.00 23.18
CA VAL A 433 9.90 -4.33 24.32
C VAL A 433 9.07 -3.14 23.85
N PHE A 434 8.13 -2.72 24.69
CA PHE A 434 7.35 -1.50 24.48
C PHE A 434 7.50 -0.55 25.68
N TRP A 435 7.36 -1.09 26.90
CA TRP A 435 7.72 -0.39 28.13
C TRP A 435 9.16 -0.70 28.50
N LEU A 436 9.94 0.34 28.76
CA LEU A 436 11.26 0.29 29.36
C LEU A 436 11.08 0.49 30.88
N PRO A 437 11.16 -0.58 31.70
CA PRO A 437 10.93 -0.48 33.13
C PRO A 437 12.12 0.20 33.81
N ILE A 438 11.81 1.07 34.77
CA ILE A 438 12.82 1.58 35.72
C ILE A 438 13.10 0.48 36.74
N SER A 439 14.37 0.30 37.11
CA SER A 439 14.77 -0.73 38.07
C SER A 439 14.05 -0.53 39.41
N SER A 440 13.44 -1.59 39.94
CA SER A 440 12.70 -1.54 41.21
C SER A 440 13.54 -0.97 42.35
N SER A 441 14.82 -1.32 42.43
CA SER A 441 15.72 -0.83 43.50
C SER A 441 15.97 0.68 43.43
N TRP A 442 16.11 1.25 42.24
CA TRP A 442 16.30 2.70 42.06
C TRP A 442 14.99 3.46 42.19
N TYR A 443 13.88 2.87 41.74
CA TYR A 443 12.55 3.43 41.93
C TYR A 443 12.15 3.48 43.41
N GLU A 444 12.41 2.41 44.18
CA GLU A 444 12.14 2.35 45.62
C GLU A 444 13.03 3.33 46.40
N ALA A 445 14.33 3.40 46.08
CA ALA A 445 15.22 4.40 46.66
C ALA A 445 14.77 5.84 46.38
N ALA A 446 14.30 6.13 45.15
CA ALA A 446 13.76 7.44 44.81
C ALA A 446 12.43 7.73 45.54
N ASN A 447 11.60 6.72 45.75
CA ASN A 447 10.34 6.84 46.50
C ASN A 447 10.57 7.23 47.96
N GLU A 448 11.49 6.56 48.66
CA GLU A 448 11.78 6.88 50.06
C GLU A 448 12.47 8.24 50.21
N GLU A 449 13.49 8.52 49.39
CA GLU A 449 14.29 9.75 49.51
C GLU A 449 13.53 11.02 49.12
N LEU A 450 12.58 10.95 48.18
CA LEU A 450 11.90 12.14 47.64
C LEU A 450 10.51 12.37 48.22
N LYS A 451 10.00 11.47 49.07
CA LYS A 451 8.68 11.56 49.72
C LYS A 451 8.43 12.89 50.43
N ASP A 452 9.43 13.37 51.17
CA ASP A 452 9.38 14.63 51.94
C ASP A 452 10.20 15.77 51.28
N LEU A 453 10.39 15.72 49.95
CA LEU A 453 11.06 16.80 49.23
C LEU A 453 10.15 18.03 49.12
N GLN A 454 10.55 19.13 49.75
CA GLN A 454 9.94 20.44 49.51
C GLN A 454 10.35 20.97 48.13
N LEU A 455 9.36 21.12 47.25
CA LEU A 455 9.50 21.67 45.91
C LEU A 455 9.25 23.19 45.91
N LYS A 456 9.70 23.87 44.87
CA LYS A 456 9.63 25.34 44.76
C LYS A 456 8.29 25.79 44.19
N GLU A 457 7.63 26.72 44.88
CA GLU A 457 6.32 27.28 44.49
C GLU A 457 6.40 28.53 43.61
N CYS A 458 7.44 29.36 43.80
CA CYS A 458 7.52 30.68 43.17
C CYS A 458 8.90 30.99 42.58
N HIS A 459 8.92 31.70 41.46
CA HIS A 459 10.11 32.29 40.85
C HIS A 459 9.79 33.62 40.16
N SER A 460 10.54 34.68 40.50
CA SER A 460 10.52 35.98 39.79
C SER A 460 9.11 36.57 39.58
N GLY A 461 8.28 36.52 40.62
CA GLY A 461 6.89 37.03 40.59
C GLY A 461 5.85 36.10 39.97
N THR A 462 6.25 34.97 39.38
CA THR A 462 5.35 33.89 38.97
C THR A 462 5.29 32.83 40.07
N CYS A 463 4.09 32.45 40.51
CA CYS A 463 3.85 31.38 41.46
C CYS A 463 2.92 30.32 40.86
N LEU A 464 3.03 29.09 41.36
CA LEU A 464 2.10 28.00 41.06
C LEU A 464 0.74 28.24 41.74
N PRO A 465 -0.37 27.70 41.19
CA PRO A 465 -1.71 27.86 41.79
C PRO A 465 -1.94 26.99 43.04
N GLY A 466 -1.01 26.09 43.37
CA GLY A 466 -1.03 25.24 44.55
C GLY A 466 0.36 24.65 44.83
N THR A 467 0.50 23.98 45.98
CA THR A 467 1.77 23.39 46.42
C THR A 467 2.16 22.19 45.53
N PRO A 468 3.34 22.22 44.88
CA PRO A 468 3.81 21.13 44.03
C PRO A 468 4.28 19.93 44.86
N LYS A 469 4.06 18.73 44.31
CA LYS A 469 4.37 17.44 44.94
C LYS A 469 5.21 16.55 44.03
N VAL A 470 5.86 15.55 44.61
CA VAL A 470 6.45 14.44 43.86
C VAL A 470 5.38 13.34 43.74
N VAL A 471 5.11 12.88 42.51
CA VAL A 471 4.12 11.82 42.23
C VAL A 471 4.83 10.60 41.67
N PHE A 472 4.65 9.48 42.35
CA PHE A 472 5.25 8.21 42.01
C PHE A 472 4.25 7.26 41.36
N GLY A 473 4.77 6.24 40.67
CA GLY A 473 3.98 5.08 40.26
C GLY A 473 3.33 5.18 38.89
N SER A 474 3.50 6.32 38.22
CA SER A 474 2.90 6.58 36.92
C SER A 474 3.65 5.93 35.76
N LYS A 475 3.14 6.08 34.55
CA LYS A 475 3.88 5.78 33.32
C LYS A 475 4.11 7.05 32.52
N ALA A 476 5.23 7.12 31.83
CA ALA A 476 5.58 8.26 30.99
C ALA A 476 5.66 7.85 29.51
N SER A 477 5.06 8.68 28.66
CA SER A 477 5.18 8.63 27.21
C SER A 477 6.40 9.44 26.78
N THR A 478 7.17 8.96 25.83
CA THR A 478 8.15 9.77 25.08
C THR A 478 7.69 9.88 23.62
N SER A 479 7.70 11.11 23.12
CA SER A 479 7.24 11.51 21.79
C SER A 479 8.24 12.48 21.16
N ASP A 480 8.44 12.40 19.85
CA ASP A 480 9.43 13.22 19.12
C ASP A 480 9.06 14.72 19.08
N PHE A 481 7.87 15.06 19.55
CA PHE A 481 7.34 16.41 19.69
C PHE A 481 6.68 16.62 21.05
N TYR A 482 6.74 17.85 21.55
CA TYR A 482 6.15 18.27 22.81
C TYR A 482 4.61 18.27 22.74
N VAL A 483 3.96 17.33 23.45
CA VAL A 483 2.52 17.09 23.38
C VAL A 483 1.72 18.23 24.03
N LYS A 484 1.05 19.03 23.18
CA LYS A 484 0.08 20.06 23.60
C LYS A 484 -1.37 19.78 23.19
N ASN A 485 -1.61 18.89 22.23
CA ASN A 485 -2.95 18.61 21.72
C ASN A 485 -3.74 17.79 22.76
N LYS A 486 -4.94 18.26 23.16
CA LYS A 486 -5.78 17.58 24.18
C LYS A 486 -6.21 16.19 23.72
N ALA A 487 -6.74 16.06 22.51
CA ALA A 487 -7.24 14.79 21.99
C ALA A 487 -6.12 13.73 21.86
N TYR A 488 -4.91 14.14 21.46
CA TYR A 488 -3.75 13.24 21.45
C TYR A 488 -3.28 12.89 22.86
N GLY A 489 -3.29 13.84 23.80
CA GLY A 489 -2.99 13.57 25.21
C GLY A 489 -3.98 12.59 25.86
N ASP A 490 -5.28 12.77 25.59
CA ASP A 490 -6.35 11.89 26.05
C ASP A 490 -6.23 10.49 25.45
N PHE A 491 -5.85 10.39 24.17
CA PHE A 491 -5.51 9.11 23.54
C PHE A 491 -4.36 8.40 24.27
N LEU A 492 -3.27 9.10 24.58
CA LEU A 492 -2.12 8.53 25.30
C LEU A 492 -2.48 8.08 26.71
N LEU A 493 -3.26 8.89 27.44
CA LEU A 493 -3.79 8.53 28.76
C LEU A 493 -4.68 7.28 28.68
N GLN A 494 -5.69 7.28 27.81
CA GLN A 494 -6.66 6.18 27.72
C GLN A 494 -6.07 4.87 27.18
N LYS A 495 -5.11 4.91 26.25
CA LYS A 495 -4.54 3.71 25.63
C LYS A 495 -3.32 3.15 26.37
N PHE A 496 -2.52 4.00 27.02
CA PHE A 496 -1.26 3.57 27.64
C PHE A 496 -1.22 3.73 29.16
N ASN A 497 -2.22 4.40 29.75
CA ASN A 497 -2.22 4.84 31.14
C ASN A 497 -0.97 5.70 31.44
N ALA A 498 -0.58 6.53 30.48
CA ALA A 498 0.53 7.46 30.59
C ALA A 498 0.04 8.77 31.23
N SER A 499 0.69 9.20 32.31
CA SER A 499 0.36 10.44 33.03
C SER A 499 1.08 11.66 32.47
N THR A 500 2.21 11.45 31.81
CA THR A 500 3.10 12.50 31.29
C THR A 500 3.58 12.15 29.89
N ALA A 501 3.90 13.19 29.12
CA ALA A 501 4.63 13.09 27.87
C ALA A 501 5.89 13.96 27.90
N ASP A 502 7.02 13.41 27.48
CA ASP A 502 8.29 14.12 27.29
C ASP A 502 8.92 13.77 25.92
N SER A 503 10.15 14.21 25.65
CA SER A 503 10.83 13.98 24.37
C SER A 503 12.21 13.31 24.46
N ALA A 504 12.61 12.76 25.62
CA ALA A 504 13.94 12.15 25.78
C ALA A 504 14.01 10.92 26.69
N SER A 505 13.05 10.72 27.60
CA SER A 505 13.17 9.74 28.68
C SER A 505 13.29 8.29 28.18
N ALA A 506 12.51 7.88 27.18
CA ALA A 506 12.63 6.56 26.57
C ALA A 506 13.97 6.34 25.87
N SER A 507 14.54 7.36 25.22
CA SER A 507 15.86 7.29 24.57
C SER A 507 16.98 7.09 25.59
N VAL A 508 16.96 7.85 26.68
CA VAL A 508 17.94 7.70 27.78
C VAL A 508 17.77 6.35 28.49
N ALA A 509 16.53 5.91 28.70
CA ALA A 509 16.22 4.60 29.29
C ALA A 509 16.71 3.44 28.42
N LEU A 510 16.46 3.49 27.10
CA LEU A 510 16.91 2.47 26.15
C LEU A 510 18.44 2.35 26.17
N THR A 511 19.15 3.47 26.01
CA THR A 511 20.62 3.47 26.07
C THR A 511 21.16 2.96 27.41
N SER A 512 20.50 3.31 28.53
CA SER A 512 20.90 2.84 29.85
C SER A 512 20.72 1.33 30.00
N LEU A 513 19.54 0.81 29.66
CA LEU A 513 19.24 -0.62 29.71
C LEU A 513 20.13 -1.45 28.78
N SER A 514 20.40 -0.96 27.56
CA SER A 514 21.31 -1.64 26.62
C SER A 514 22.77 -1.68 27.05
N ASN A 515 23.18 -0.82 27.99
CA ASN A 515 24.51 -0.85 28.62
C ASN A 515 24.48 -1.51 30.01
N GLU A 516 23.40 -2.21 30.36
CA GLU A 516 23.17 -2.83 31.66
C GLU A 516 23.34 -1.82 32.83
N LYS A 517 22.89 -0.58 32.63
CA LYS A 517 22.96 0.51 33.63
C LYS A 517 21.60 0.78 34.25
N LEU A 518 21.61 0.90 35.57
CA LEU A 518 20.46 1.36 36.35
C LEU A 518 20.20 2.84 36.05
N PHE A 519 18.93 3.19 35.89
CA PHE A 519 18.47 4.55 35.63
C PHE A 519 17.20 4.83 36.43
N VAL A 520 16.90 6.12 36.59
CA VAL A 520 15.62 6.64 37.10
C VAL A 520 15.31 7.92 36.33
N VAL A 521 14.04 8.31 36.26
CA VAL A 521 13.59 9.49 35.50
C VAL A 521 12.86 10.45 36.44
N PHE A 522 13.22 11.72 36.40
CA PHE A 522 12.57 12.81 37.11
C PHE A 522 12.01 13.81 36.10
N GLN A 523 10.70 13.87 35.94
CA GLN A 523 10.05 14.74 34.94
C GLN A 523 9.37 15.93 35.60
N GLY A 524 9.84 17.15 35.30
CA GLY A 524 9.21 18.37 35.79
C GLY A 524 8.01 18.75 34.93
N VAL A 525 6.81 18.74 35.51
CA VAL A 525 5.58 19.02 34.76
C VAL A 525 5.49 20.51 34.43
N SER A 526 5.66 20.86 33.17
CA SER A 526 5.80 22.24 32.68
C SER A 526 4.52 22.81 32.06
N ASN A 527 3.58 21.95 31.68
CA ASN A 527 2.26 22.27 31.13
C ASN A 527 1.28 21.11 31.34
N VAL A 528 0.04 21.32 30.92
CA VAL A 528 -0.98 20.28 30.73
C VAL A 528 -1.32 20.21 29.23
N ALA A 529 -1.56 19.02 28.68
CA ALA A 529 -2.07 18.87 27.31
C ALA A 529 -3.47 19.52 27.20
N GLY A 530 -3.70 20.32 26.16
CA GLY A 530 -4.91 21.13 26.00
C GLY A 530 -4.97 22.42 26.83
N GLY A 531 -4.05 22.63 27.77
CA GLY A 531 -4.00 23.84 28.58
C GLY A 531 -3.63 25.10 27.78
N ARG A 532 -3.99 26.28 28.32
CA ARG A 532 -3.50 27.58 27.80
C ARG A 532 -1.96 27.63 27.86
N SER A 533 -1.36 28.45 26.99
CA SER A 533 0.10 28.52 26.82
C SER A 533 0.85 28.71 28.14
N SER A 534 1.83 27.84 28.42
CA SER A 534 2.60 27.86 29.66
C SER A 534 3.48 29.10 29.78
N ASN A 535 3.32 29.82 30.89
CA ASN A 535 4.17 30.93 31.30
C ASN A 535 5.63 30.43 31.48
N SER A 536 6.61 31.17 30.99
CA SER A 536 8.04 30.82 31.09
C SER A 536 8.49 30.65 32.54
N GLY A 537 7.91 31.39 33.49
CA GLY A 537 8.15 31.22 34.92
C GLY A 537 7.76 29.82 35.44
N ILE A 538 6.64 29.27 34.96
CA ILE A 538 6.16 27.93 35.37
C ILE A 538 7.07 26.84 34.80
N LYS A 539 7.53 26.97 33.55
CA LYS A 539 8.50 26.05 32.95
C LYS A 539 9.80 26.00 33.76
N TYR A 540 10.33 27.17 34.14
CA TYR A 540 11.54 27.25 34.96
C TYR A 540 11.33 26.59 36.34
N ILE A 541 10.19 26.81 36.99
CA ILE A 541 9.86 26.17 38.27
C ILE A 541 9.83 24.64 38.11
N ALA A 542 9.17 24.12 37.07
CA ALA A 542 9.09 22.69 36.80
C ALA A 542 10.48 22.05 36.58
N SER A 543 11.31 22.62 35.70
CA SER A 543 12.67 22.12 35.46
C SER A 543 13.57 22.25 36.69
N TYR A 544 13.40 23.31 37.49
CA TYR A 544 14.13 23.46 38.76
C TYR A 544 13.68 22.44 39.81
N ASN A 545 12.39 22.11 39.88
CA ASN A 545 11.86 21.08 40.77
C ASN A 545 12.35 19.68 40.37
N ALA A 546 12.40 19.36 39.08
CA ALA A 546 13.05 18.14 38.59
C ALA A 546 14.55 18.09 38.93
N PHE A 547 15.26 19.21 38.81
CA PHE A 547 16.66 19.32 39.23
C PHE A 547 16.85 19.12 40.74
N LEU A 548 15.94 19.65 41.58
CA LEU A 548 15.96 19.41 43.03
C LEU A 548 15.77 17.93 43.37
N ALA A 549 14.80 17.27 42.72
CA ALA A 549 14.56 15.84 42.87
C ALA A 549 15.79 15.00 42.47
N ALA A 550 16.33 15.26 41.28
CA ALA A 550 17.54 14.59 40.80
C ALA A 550 18.74 14.84 41.73
N THR A 551 18.94 16.07 42.21
CA THR A 551 20.05 16.41 43.11
C THR A 551 19.91 15.73 44.47
N LYS A 552 18.70 15.70 45.06
CA LYS A 552 18.47 15.01 46.34
C LYS A 552 18.74 13.51 46.22
N PHE A 553 18.26 12.89 45.13
CA PHE A 553 18.51 11.46 44.85
C PHE A 553 19.99 11.16 44.58
N ILE A 554 20.70 11.97 43.78
CA ILE A 554 22.14 11.78 43.52
C ILE A 554 22.95 11.89 44.83
N ASN A 555 22.54 12.77 45.75
CA ASN A 555 23.21 12.92 47.04
C ASN A 555 22.91 11.79 48.04
N SER A 556 21.83 11.02 47.88
CA SER A 556 21.53 9.86 48.73
C SER A 556 22.21 8.57 48.26
N ILE A 557 22.60 8.48 46.97
CA ILE A 557 23.44 7.40 46.48
C ILE A 557 24.79 7.45 47.22
N PRO A 558 25.20 6.36 47.90
CA PRO A 558 26.53 6.28 48.50
C PRO A 558 27.58 6.35 47.39
N THR A 559 28.22 7.50 47.23
CA THR A 559 29.40 7.58 46.39
C THR A 559 30.48 6.72 47.03
N PRO A 560 31.14 5.81 46.27
CA PRO A 560 32.41 5.30 46.72
C PRO A 560 33.36 6.50 46.76
N ARG A 561 33.56 7.07 47.96
CA ARG A 561 34.79 7.78 48.24
C ARG A 561 35.88 6.78 47.89
N HIS A 562 36.65 7.08 46.85
CA HIS A 562 37.85 6.32 46.57
C HIS A 562 38.67 6.26 47.85
N ALA A 563 38.94 5.05 48.31
CA ALA A 563 39.91 4.81 49.36
C ALA A 563 41.29 5.20 48.80
N CYS A 564 41.62 6.46 49.01
CA CYS A 564 42.96 7.02 48.94
C CYS A 564 43.26 7.66 50.30
N GLU A 565 43.19 6.82 51.33
CA GLU A 565 43.98 6.90 52.57
C GLU A 565 44.93 5.68 52.58
#